data_AF-A0A0M3AIP5-F1
#
_entry.id   AF-A0A0M3AIP5-F1
#
_cell.length_a   1.000
_cell.length_b   1.000
_cell.length_c   1.000
_cell.angle_alpha   90.00
_cell.angle_beta   90.00
_cell.angle_gamma   90.00
#
_symmetry.space_group_name_H-M   'P 1'
#
loop_
_entity.id
_entity.type
_entity.pdbx_description
1 polymer ?
#
loop_
_entity_poly.entity_id
_entity_poly.type
_entity_poly.pdbx_seq_one_letter_code
_entity_poly.pdbx_strand_id
1 'polypeptide(L)'
;MQRVTLSLAVLAMGTALQPTPARANDLGCQVLLCLSNPGGATQYAQCVAPMTKLWQRLATGGSFPGCSGGGVARTKVHDRDSATRRRVVMTFSDGRRETYSLAHIERLQDLAR
;
A
#
# COMPACT_ATOMS: atom_id res chain seq x y z
N MET A 1 59.36 41.10 -5.65
CA MET A 1 57.91 40.83 -5.65
C MET A 1 57.72 39.32 -5.75
N GLN A 2 57.50 38.65 -4.63
CA GLN A 2 57.38 37.18 -4.57
C GLN A 2 55.90 36.85 -4.42
N ARG A 3 55.30 36.28 -5.48
CA ARG A 3 53.89 35.93 -5.53
C ARG A 3 53.70 34.61 -4.77
N VAL A 4 53.07 34.69 -3.61
CA VAL A 4 52.64 33.52 -2.82
C VAL A 4 51.45 32.88 -3.53
N THR A 5 51.66 31.74 -4.16
CA THR A 5 50.58 30.90 -4.71
C THR A 5 50.05 29.99 -3.60
N LEU A 6 48.92 30.37 -3.00
CA LEU A 6 48.16 29.53 -2.07
C LEU A 6 47.32 28.54 -2.89
N SER A 7 47.76 27.28 -2.92
CA SER A 7 47.00 26.17 -3.51
C SER A 7 45.80 25.84 -2.63
N LEU A 8 44.58 26.21 -3.07
CA LEU A 8 43.33 25.80 -2.42
C LEU A 8 43.09 24.31 -2.69
N ALA A 9 43.27 23.47 -1.68
CA ALA A 9 42.79 22.09 -1.71
C ALA A 9 41.25 22.10 -1.64
N VAL A 10 40.59 21.70 -2.73
CA VAL A 10 39.13 21.52 -2.77
C VAL A 10 38.80 20.22 -2.04
N LEU A 11 38.34 20.33 -0.79
CA LEU A 11 37.74 19.23 -0.05
C LEU A 11 36.39 18.88 -0.70
N ALA A 12 36.35 17.74 -1.40
CA ALA A 12 35.12 17.16 -1.91
C ALA A 12 34.20 16.79 -0.73
N MET A 13 33.22 17.65 -0.44
CA MET A 13 32.13 17.32 0.47
C MET A 13 31.20 16.32 -0.23
N GLY A 14 31.43 15.04 0.03
CA GLY A 14 30.48 13.97 -0.31
C GLY A 14 29.18 14.19 0.46
N THR A 15 28.14 14.64 -0.23
CA THR A 15 26.80 14.71 0.33
C THR A 15 26.27 13.30 0.49
N ALA A 16 26.21 12.81 1.73
CA ALA A 16 25.48 11.59 2.04
C ALA A 16 23.99 11.86 1.77
N LEU A 17 23.49 11.47 0.60
CA LEU A 17 22.05 11.34 0.38
C LEU A 17 21.56 10.24 1.33
N GLN A 18 21.02 10.63 2.49
CA GLN A 18 20.31 9.69 3.33
C GLN A 18 19.11 9.19 2.52
N PRO A 19 18.94 7.88 2.30
CA PRO A 19 17.75 7.38 1.64
C PRO A 19 16.56 7.82 2.49
N THR A 20 15.72 8.68 1.92
CA THR A 20 14.42 8.94 2.52
C THR A 20 13.69 7.59 2.53
N PRO A 21 13.10 7.17 3.66
CA PRO A 21 12.31 5.95 3.66
C PRO A 21 11.21 6.17 2.63
N ALA A 22 11.25 5.41 1.53
CA ALA A 22 10.18 5.41 0.57
C ALA A 22 8.93 5.00 1.35
N ARG A 23 8.04 5.97 1.61
CA ARG A 23 6.73 5.72 2.20
C ARG A 23 5.90 5.01 1.13
N ALA A 24 6.20 3.74 0.88
CA ALA A 24 5.27 2.89 0.17
C ALA A 24 3.96 2.97 0.94
N ASN A 25 2.82 3.06 0.25
CA ASN A 25 1.54 2.88 0.90
C ASN A 25 1.43 1.39 1.25
N ASP A 26 2.15 1.00 2.31
CA ASP A 26 2.42 -0.38 2.67
C ASP A 26 1.11 -1.13 2.88
N LEU A 27 0.12 -0.47 3.51
CA LEU A 27 -1.18 -1.06 3.72
C LEU A 27 -1.89 -1.39 2.41
N GLY A 28 -1.89 -0.48 1.44
CA GLY A 28 -2.56 -0.70 0.15
C GLY A 28 -1.93 -1.85 -0.63
N CYS A 29 -0.60 -1.93 -0.64
CA CYS A 29 0.11 -2.99 -1.35
C CYS A 29 0.07 -4.34 -0.63
N GLN A 30 0.09 -4.36 0.71
CA GLN A 30 -0.16 -5.56 1.50
C GLN A 30 -1.57 -6.10 1.24
N VAL A 31 -2.57 -5.22 1.24
CA VAL A 31 -3.96 -5.59 0.93
C VAL A 31 -4.08 -6.14 -0.49
N LEU A 32 -3.50 -5.48 -1.49
CA LEU A 32 -3.50 -5.98 -2.87
C LEU A 32 -2.92 -7.40 -2.93
N LEU A 33 -1.72 -7.60 -2.35
CA LEU A 33 -1.06 -8.90 -2.34
C LEU A 33 -1.93 -9.98 -1.69
N CYS A 34 -2.58 -9.66 -0.56
CA CYS A 34 -3.47 -10.58 0.13
C CYS A 34 -4.72 -10.90 -0.70
N LEU A 35 -5.36 -9.90 -1.32
CA LEU A 35 -6.53 -10.09 -2.19
C LEU A 35 -6.22 -10.92 -3.45
N SER A 36 -4.99 -10.83 -3.96
CA SER A 36 -4.53 -11.60 -5.12
C SER A 36 -4.28 -13.08 -4.81
N ASN A 37 -4.39 -13.51 -3.56
CA ASN A 37 -4.24 -14.91 -3.20
C ASN A 37 -5.49 -15.73 -3.58
N PRO A 38 -5.37 -16.73 -4.48
CA PRO A 38 -6.52 -17.51 -4.96
C PRO A 38 -7.23 -18.32 -3.87
N GLY A 39 -6.54 -18.72 -2.79
CA GLY A 39 -7.17 -19.42 -1.66
C GLY A 39 -7.85 -18.48 -0.65
N GLY A 40 -7.90 -17.18 -0.94
CA GLY A 40 -8.62 -16.18 -0.16
C GLY A 40 -7.70 -15.19 0.55
N ALA A 41 -8.28 -14.02 0.86
CA ALA A 41 -7.54 -12.86 1.34
C ALA A 41 -6.87 -13.02 2.72
N THR A 42 -7.20 -14.08 3.46
CA THR A 42 -6.63 -14.38 4.79
C THR A 42 -6.18 -15.82 4.95
N GLN A 43 -5.96 -16.55 3.85
CA GLN A 43 -5.41 -17.92 3.92
C GLN A 43 -4.05 -17.94 4.65
N TYR A 44 -3.23 -16.90 4.45
CA TYR A 44 -1.96 -16.72 5.13
C TYR A 44 -2.13 -15.83 6.37
N ALA A 45 -1.54 -16.23 7.49
CA ALA A 45 -1.67 -15.51 8.76
C ALA A 45 -1.18 -14.06 8.67
N GLN A 46 -0.16 -13.78 7.84
CA GLN A 46 0.39 -12.46 7.59
C GLN A 46 -0.63 -11.50 6.96
N CYS A 47 -1.70 -12.03 6.34
CA CYS A 47 -2.75 -11.24 5.73
C CYS A 47 -3.88 -10.85 6.69
N VAL A 48 -3.98 -11.46 7.88
CA VAL A 48 -5.04 -11.12 8.84
C VAL A 48 -4.91 -9.66 9.28
N ALA A 49 -3.74 -9.24 9.75
CA ALA A 49 -3.51 -7.87 10.22
C ALA A 49 -3.79 -6.77 9.17
N PRO A 50 -3.24 -6.81 7.93
CA PRO A 50 -3.54 -5.80 6.92
C PRO A 50 -5.01 -5.79 6.49
N MET A 51 -5.66 -6.95 6.40
CA MET A 51 -7.08 -7.03 6.05
C MET A 51 -8.00 -6.51 7.17
N THR A 52 -7.66 -6.75 8.45
CA THR A 52 -8.36 -6.15 9.58
C THR A 52 -8.23 -4.63 9.59
N LYS A 53 -7.03 -4.10 9.33
CA LYS A 53 -6.80 -2.64 9.17
C LYS A 53 -7.59 -2.06 8.01
N LEU A 54 -7.68 -2.78 6.89
CA LEU A 54 -8.53 -2.40 5.77
C LEU A 54 -9.99 -2.25 6.21
N TRP A 55 -10.53 -3.25 6.91
CA TRP A 55 -11.92 -3.17 7.39
C TRP A 55 -12.13 -1.99 8.35
N GLN A 56 -11.26 -1.80 9.34
CA GLN A 56 -11.35 -0.66 10.27
C GLN A 56 -11.43 0.68 9.52
N ARG A 57 -10.59 0.86 8.51
CA ARG A 57 -10.61 2.06 7.66
C ARG A 57 -11.90 2.18 6.85
N LEU A 58 -12.41 1.10 6.26
CA LEU A 58 -13.64 1.13 5.47
C LEU A 58 -14.89 1.36 6.33
N ALA A 59 -14.93 0.73 7.51
CA ALA A 59 -16.02 0.83 8.50
C ALA A 59 -16.15 2.24 9.07
N THR A 60 -15.03 2.98 9.15
CA THR A 60 -14.99 4.39 9.58
C THR A 60 -15.22 5.37 8.42
N GLY A 61 -15.69 4.89 7.26
CA GLY A 61 -15.99 5.72 6.09
C GLY A 61 -14.78 6.04 5.20
N GLY A 62 -13.58 5.61 5.58
CA GLY A 62 -12.36 5.83 4.83
C GLY A 62 -12.38 5.22 3.43
N SER A 63 -11.53 5.78 2.56
CA SER A 63 -11.29 5.25 1.21
C SER A 63 -10.44 3.98 1.24
N PHE A 64 -10.54 3.16 0.20
CA PHE A 64 -9.64 2.02 0.01
C PHE A 64 -8.19 2.52 -0.19
N PRO A 65 -7.19 1.95 0.49
CA PRO A 65 -5.79 2.39 0.36
C PRO A 65 -5.24 2.09 -1.04
N GLY A 66 -4.62 3.09 -1.70
CA GLY A 66 -4.02 2.90 -3.02
C GLY A 66 -2.69 2.11 -3.00
N CYS A 67 -2.30 1.49 -4.12
CA CYS A 67 -1.01 0.80 -4.24
C CYS A 67 -0.36 1.11 -5.59
N SER A 68 0.35 2.24 -5.69
CA SER A 68 1.06 2.59 -6.93
C SER A 68 2.22 1.64 -7.23
N GLY A 69 2.91 1.12 -6.21
CA GLY A 69 3.99 0.13 -6.38
C GLY A 69 3.52 -1.20 -6.99
N GLY A 70 2.23 -1.54 -6.82
CA GLY A 70 1.58 -2.68 -7.48
C GLY A 70 0.87 -2.30 -8.78
N GLY A 71 1.12 -1.10 -9.31
CA GLY A 71 0.52 -0.60 -10.55
C GLY A 71 -0.95 -0.20 -10.43
N VAL A 72 -1.53 -0.09 -9.23
CA VAL A 72 -2.94 0.31 -9.07
C VAL A 72 -3.07 1.81 -9.28
N ALA A 73 -3.80 2.19 -10.33
CA ALA A 73 -4.09 3.58 -10.65
C ALA A 73 -5.33 4.11 -9.92
N ARG A 74 -6.39 3.29 -9.80
CA ARG A 74 -7.65 3.67 -9.13
C ARG A 74 -8.32 2.48 -8.44
N THR A 75 -9.03 2.76 -7.34
CA THR A 75 -9.84 1.78 -6.61
C THR A 75 -11.26 2.30 -6.42
N LYS A 76 -12.25 1.40 -6.49
CA LYS A 76 -13.66 1.72 -6.19
C LYS A 76 -14.29 0.58 -5.42
N VAL A 77 -14.81 0.88 -4.23
CA VAL A 77 -15.57 -0.09 -3.42
C VAL A 77 -17.03 -0.03 -3.82
N HIS A 78 -17.62 -1.19 -4.08
CA HIS A 78 -19.03 -1.38 -4.41
C HIS A 78 -19.74 -2.14 -3.28
N ASP A 79 -21.07 -1.96 -3.19
CA ASP A 79 -21.93 -2.63 -2.22
C ASP A 79 -21.43 -2.47 -0.77
N ARG A 80 -21.10 -1.22 -0.39
CA ARG A 80 -20.47 -0.90 0.90
C ARG A 80 -21.29 -1.42 2.10
N ASP A 81 -22.61 -1.47 1.99
CA ASP A 81 -23.51 -1.88 3.07
C ASP A 81 -23.81 -3.39 3.09
N SER A 82 -23.29 -4.17 2.13
CA SER A 82 -23.53 -5.60 2.05
C SER A 82 -22.37 -6.43 2.58
N ALA A 83 -22.62 -7.26 3.60
CA ALA A 83 -21.65 -8.22 4.11
C ALA A 83 -21.18 -9.25 3.07
N THR A 84 -22.06 -9.65 2.13
CA THR A 84 -21.80 -10.76 1.19
C THR A 84 -21.40 -10.30 -0.21
N ARG A 85 -21.80 -9.09 -0.63
CA ARG A 85 -21.59 -8.60 -2.01
C ARG A 85 -20.52 -7.51 -2.12
N ARG A 86 -20.00 -7.00 -0.99
CA ARG A 86 -18.96 -5.96 -0.99
C ARG A 86 -17.75 -6.43 -1.77
N ARG A 87 -17.27 -5.56 -2.66
CA ARG A 87 -16.10 -5.83 -3.50
C ARG A 87 -15.35 -4.55 -3.82
N VAL A 88 -14.08 -4.69 -4.16
CA VAL A 88 -13.27 -3.60 -4.71
C VAL A 88 -12.95 -3.88 -6.16
N VAL A 89 -13.17 -2.90 -7.02
CA VAL A 89 -12.68 -2.91 -8.39
C VAL A 89 -11.41 -2.08 -8.42
N MET A 90 -10.31 -2.69 -8.85
CA MET A 90 -9.03 -2.03 -9.06
C MET A 90 -8.81 -1.82 -10.55
N THR A 91 -8.38 -0.62 -10.93
CA THR A 91 -7.91 -0.29 -12.28
C THR A 91 -6.42 -0.09 -12.20
N PHE A 92 -5.66 -0.86 -12.98
CA PHE A 92 -4.22 -0.81 -13.05
C PHE A 92 -3.75 0.21 -14.10
N SER A 93 -2.49 0.61 -14.00
CA SER A 93 -1.84 1.56 -14.91
C SER A 93 -1.70 1.02 -16.33
N ASP A 94 -1.70 -0.31 -16.49
CA ASP A 94 -1.73 -0.99 -17.80
C ASP A 94 -3.14 -1.05 -18.43
N GLY A 95 -4.15 -0.49 -17.75
CA GLY A 95 -5.55 -0.50 -18.17
C GLY A 95 -6.33 -1.74 -17.74
N ARG A 96 -5.69 -2.76 -17.16
CA ARG A 96 -6.37 -3.94 -16.63
C ARG A 96 -7.32 -3.54 -15.50
N ARG A 97 -8.45 -4.23 -15.41
CA ARG A 97 -9.41 -4.09 -14.31
C ARG A 97 -9.60 -5.44 -13.64
N GLU A 98 -9.38 -5.48 -12.33
CA GLU A 98 -9.61 -6.68 -11.53
C GLU A 98 -10.62 -6.38 -10.43
N THR A 99 -11.38 -7.40 -10.07
CA THR A 99 -12.40 -7.32 -9.03
C THR A 99 -12.05 -8.31 -7.94
N TYR A 100 -11.91 -7.82 -6.72
CA TYR A 100 -11.64 -8.65 -5.56
C TYR A 100 -12.81 -8.58 -4.59
N SER A 101 -13.18 -9.75 -4.05
CA SER A 101 -14.21 -9.86 -3.02
C SER A 101 -13.72 -9.23 -1.72
N LEU A 102 -14.62 -8.49 -1.04
CA LEU A 102 -14.47 -8.03 0.34
C LEU A 102 -15.60 -8.60 1.20
N ALA A 103 -16.19 -9.73 0.78
CA ALA A 103 -17.23 -10.40 1.53
C ALA A 103 -16.71 -10.81 2.90
N HIS A 104 -17.52 -10.57 3.93
CA HIS A 104 -17.27 -10.97 5.32
C HIS A 104 -16.01 -10.39 5.95
N ILE A 105 -15.42 -9.34 5.36
CA ILE A 105 -14.21 -8.71 5.90
C ILE A 105 -14.43 -8.17 7.33
N GLU A 106 -15.67 -7.84 7.70
CA GLU A 106 -16.02 -7.42 9.05
C GLU A 106 -15.73 -8.47 10.13
N ARG A 107 -15.79 -9.76 9.79
CA ARG A 107 -15.52 -10.88 10.72
C ARG A 107 -14.05 -11.00 11.11
N LEU A 108 -13.14 -10.33 10.39
CA LEU A 108 -11.71 -10.36 10.70
C LEU A 108 -11.37 -9.66 12.02
N GLN A 109 -12.28 -8.84 12.56
CA GLN A 109 -12.11 -8.24 13.89
C GLN A 109 -12.17 -9.27 15.01
N ASP A 110 -12.94 -10.35 14.82
CA ASP A 110 -13.06 -11.42 15.80
C ASP A 110 -11.81 -12.30 15.85
N LEU A 111 -11.09 -12.40 14.72
CA LEU A 111 -9.82 -13.12 14.60
C LEU A 111 -8.62 -12.33 15.13
N ALA A 112 -8.79 -11.04 15.40
CA ALA A 112 -7.74 -10.13 15.85
C ALA A 112 -7.81 -9.84 17.37
N ARG A 113 -8.74 -10.47 18.08
CA ARG A 113 -8.87 -10.43 19.55
C ARG A 113 -8.30 -11.71 20.14
#